data_AF-A0A943ZXP6-F1
#
_entry.id   AF-A0A943ZXP6-F1
#
_cell.length_a   1.000
_cell.length_b   1.000
_cell.length_c   1.000
_cell.angle_alpha   90.00
_cell.angle_beta   90.00
_cell.angle_gamma   90.00
#
_symmetry.space_group_name_H-M   'P 1'
#
loop_
_entity.id
_entity.type
_entity.pdbx_description
1 polymer ?
#
loop_
_entity_poly.entity_id
_entity_poly.type
_entity_poly.pdbx_seq_one_letter_code
_entity_poly.pdbx_strand_id
1 'polypeptide(L)'
;MAKGIMYIDGQRVPFDGETNVLSVIRKAGIEMPTFCYYSDLSVYGACRMCVVEDERGKIETSCSMKPRDGLSIRTNTARLLKHRRMILELLLASHNCSCTTCEKSGDCRLQELAMRFGVRRVRFGDSREESQLDDSSPAVVRDPSKCILCGDCVRVCGETIGMGIIDFAQRGYNMRVSPAFNRTLSETHCISCGQCSAVCPTGAITVYNQIGKAWRAIHDPKVRTVVQIAPAVRVAVGEAFGLPAGVNVLDQLVTALKYMGVDEIYDTTFAADFTTIEESQEFLTRLENGGPFPMFTSCCPAWVKYLELENPKYLKHISTCK
;
A
#
# COMPACT_ATOMS: atom_id res chain seq x y z
N MET A 1 -16.51 -7.84 30.04
CA MET A 1 -15.73 -7.12 31.08
C MET A 1 -14.33 -6.98 30.54
N ALA A 2 -13.69 -5.81 30.65
CA ALA A 2 -12.33 -5.64 30.15
C ALA A 2 -11.37 -6.65 30.79
N LYS A 3 -10.47 -7.24 30.00
CA LYS A 3 -9.50 -8.25 30.44
C LYS A 3 -8.43 -7.67 31.39
N GLY A 4 -8.19 -6.37 31.32
CA GLY A 4 -7.32 -5.62 32.24
C GLY A 4 -7.30 -4.12 31.94
N ILE A 5 -6.53 -3.38 32.75
CA ILE A 5 -6.31 -1.94 32.63
C ILE A 5 -4.82 -1.67 32.46
N MET A 6 -4.48 -0.80 31.51
CA MET A 6 -3.13 -0.25 31.33
C MET A 6 -3.12 1.25 31.57
N TYR A 7 -1.94 1.79 31.87
CA TYR A 7 -1.70 3.21 32.03
C TYR A 7 -0.84 3.72 30.87
N ILE A 8 -1.37 4.66 30.09
CA ILE A 8 -0.67 5.24 28.93
C ILE A 8 -0.55 6.73 29.18
N ASP A 9 0.67 7.24 29.41
CA ASP A 9 0.93 8.63 29.77
C ASP A 9 0.06 9.11 30.95
N GLY A 10 -0.19 8.22 31.92
CA GLY A 10 -1.04 8.47 33.10
C GLY A 10 -2.53 8.24 32.88
N GLN A 11 -3.00 8.07 31.64
CA GLN A 11 -4.40 7.75 31.32
C GLN A 11 -4.69 6.26 31.58
N ARG A 12 -5.77 5.98 32.32
CA ARG A 12 -6.29 4.61 32.49
C ARG A 12 -7.04 4.17 31.22
N VAL A 13 -6.56 3.11 30.59
CA VAL A 13 -7.12 2.59 29.34
C VAL A 13 -7.48 1.11 29.53
N PRO A 14 -8.76 0.74 29.46
CA PRO A 14 -9.17 -0.66 29.51
C PRO A 14 -8.87 -1.34 28.18
N PHE A 15 -8.33 -2.56 28.25
CA PHE A 15 -8.08 -3.40 27.08
C PHE A 15 -8.86 -4.71 27.20
N ASP A 16 -9.41 -5.16 26.08
CA ASP A 16 -10.16 -6.40 25.93
C ASP A 16 -9.86 -7.04 24.57
N GLY A 17 -8.88 -7.95 24.55
CA GLY A 17 -8.56 -8.74 23.37
C GLY A 17 -7.66 -8.06 22.33
N GLU A 18 -7.20 -6.83 22.55
CA GLU A 18 -6.24 -6.18 21.65
C GLU A 18 -4.95 -7.01 21.54
N THR A 19 -4.46 -7.14 20.31
CA THR A 19 -3.33 -8.02 19.98
C THR A 19 -1.99 -7.54 20.54
N ASN A 20 -1.79 -6.23 20.60
CA ASN A 20 -0.55 -5.59 21.03
C ASN A 20 -0.81 -4.26 21.74
N VAL A 21 0.21 -3.75 22.43
CA VAL A 21 0.17 -2.47 23.14
C VAL A 21 -0.09 -1.29 22.21
N LEU A 22 0.40 -1.33 20.96
CA LEU A 22 0.16 -0.29 19.97
C LEU A 22 -1.34 -0.07 19.69
N SER A 23 -2.12 -1.14 19.59
CA SER A 23 -3.57 -1.06 19.43
C SER A 23 -4.25 -0.39 20.62
N VAL A 24 -3.79 -0.67 21.84
CA VAL A 24 -4.28 -0.03 23.07
C VAL A 24 -3.91 1.46 23.13
N ILE A 25 -2.70 1.82 22.68
CA ILE A 25 -2.26 3.23 22.56
C ILE A 25 -3.17 4.00 21.58
N ARG A 26 -3.48 3.42 20.42
CA ARG A 26 -4.39 4.03 19.44
C ARG A 26 -5.80 4.18 20.00
N LYS A 27 -6.30 3.21 20.76
CA LYS A 27 -7.58 3.28 21.47
C LYS A 27 -7.63 4.43 22.50
N ALA A 28 -6.48 4.79 23.09
CA ALA A 28 -6.34 5.95 23.97
C ALA A 28 -6.37 7.29 23.22
N GLY A 29 -6.45 7.29 21.88
CA GLY A 29 -6.42 8.49 21.05
C GLY A 29 -5.01 8.99 20.72
N ILE A 30 -3.97 8.21 21.02
CA ILE A 30 -2.57 8.59 20.76
C ILE A 30 -2.11 8.00 19.43
N GLU A 31 -1.79 8.88 18.46
CA GLU A 31 -1.23 8.48 17.18
C GLU A 31 0.26 8.18 17.32
N MET A 32 0.63 6.91 17.19
CA MET A 32 2.01 6.44 17.34
C MET A 32 2.68 6.30 15.96
N PRO A 33 3.86 6.92 15.70
CA PRO A 33 4.58 6.73 14.44
C PRO A 33 4.99 5.28 14.20
N THR A 34 4.64 4.78 13.02
CA THR A 34 4.94 3.43 12.54
C THR A 34 5.24 3.47 11.05
N PHE A 35 6.19 2.65 10.61
CA PHE A 35 6.42 2.38 9.17
C PHE A 35 6.10 0.94 8.77
N CYS A 36 6.36 -0.03 9.65
CA CYS A 36 6.28 -1.46 9.33
C CYS A 36 5.12 -2.18 10.05
N TYR A 37 4.09 -1.43 10.42
CA TYR A 37 2.93 -1.96 11.13
C TYR A 37 1.67 -1.64 10.33
N TYR A 38 1.09 -2.68 9.77
CA TYR A 38 -0.19 -2.69 9.09
C TYR A 38 -1.08 -3.69 9.84
N SER A 39 -2.30 -3.28 10.21
CA SER A 39 -3.16 -4.08 11.12
C SER A 39 -3.49 -5.46 10.57
N ASP A 40 -3.58 -5.57 9.25
CA ASP A 40 -4.06 -6.77 8.55
C ASP A 40 -2.92 -7.71 8.14
N LEU A 41 -1.68 -7.36 8.49
CA LEU A 41 -0.48 -8.18 8.24
C LEU A 41 0.09 -8.71 9.55
N SER A 42 0.98 -9.71 9.44
CA SER A 42 1.75 -10.21 10.58
C SER A 42 2.50 -9.09 11.31
N VAL A 43 3.03 -9.33 12.52
CA VAL A 43 3.85 -8.31 13.22
C VAL A 43 5.31 -8.45 12.80
N TYR A 44 5.89 -7.40 12.21
CA TYR A 44 7.31 -7.38 11.81
C TYR A 44 8.23 -6.71 12.85
N GLY A 45 7.92 -5.48 13.26
CA GLY A 45 8.64 -4.80 14.35
C GLY A 45 10.05 -4.28 14.03
N ALA A 46 10.44 -4.19 12.75
CA ALA A 46 11.78 -3.77 12.36
C ALA A 46 12.05 -2.27 12.47
N CYS A 47 11.08 -1.40 12.17
CA CYS A 47 11.34 0.05 12.05
C CYS A 47 11.61 0.76 13.38
N ARG A 48 11.24 0.16 14.53
CA ARG A 48 11.40 0.70 15.89
C ARG A 48 10.83 2.11 16.14
N MET A 49 10.01 2.68 15.24
CA MET A 49 9.40 4.01 15.46
C MET A 49 8.36 4.02 16.60
N CYS A 50 7.71 2.87 16.84
CA CYS A 50 6.66 2.69 17.83
C CYS A 50 7.18 2.41 19.26
N VAL A 51 8.46 2.71 19.54
CA VAL A 51 9.05 2.48 20.86
C VAL A 51 8.35 3.28 21.94
N VAL A 52 8.18 2.66 23.11
CA VAL A 52 7.61 3.23 24.33
C VAL A 52 8.55 2.95 25.51
N GLU A 53 8.43 3.73 26.58
CA GLU A 53 9.27 3.62 27.78
C GLU A 53 8.42 3.20 28.98
N ASP A 54 8.79 2.14 29.68
CA ASP A 54 8.10 1.73 30.92
C ASP A 54 8.56 2.56 32.13
N GLU A 55 7.97 2.30 33.31
CA GLU A 55 8.33 2.96 34.57
C GLU A 55 9.77 2.67 35.02
N ARG A 56 10.35 1.54 34.59
CA ARG A 56 11.74 1.15 34.88
C ARG A 56 12.73 1.77 33.89
N GLY A 57 12.25 2.57 32.94
CA GLY A 57 13.08 3.17 31.88
C GLY A 57 13.49 2.19 30.78
N LYS A 58 12.87 1.01 30.69
CA LYS A 58 13.08 0.06 29.60
C LYS A 58 12.35 0.56 28.35
N ILE A 59 13.04 0.50 27.20
CA ILE A 59 12.47 0.90 25.91
C ILE A 59 12.14 -0.35 25.10
N GLU A 60 10.88 -0.50 24.71
CA GLU A 60 10.40 -1.65 23.93
C GLU A 60 9.44 -1.19 22.82
N THR A 61 9.29 -2.02 21.78
CA THR A 61 8.36 -1.74 20.67
C THR A 61 6.92 -2.09 21.05
N SER A 62 6.02 -1.11 20.97
CA SER A 62 4.60 -1.31 21.29
C SER A 62 3.87 -2.25 20.32
N CYS A 63 4.32 -2.36 19.06
CA CYS A 63 3.67 -3.22 18.06
C CYS A 63 3.84 -4.72 18.31
N SER A 64 4.90 -5.13 18.99
CA SER A 64 5.20 -6.53 19.31
C SER A 64 4.96 -6.89 20.78
N MET A 65 4.75 -5.88 21.62
CA MET A 65 4.51 -6.07 23.05
C MET A 65 3.06 -6.47 23.29
N LYS A 66 2.83 -7.50 24.11
CA LYS A 66 1.47 -7.89 24.53
C LYS A 66 0.95 -6.97 25.65
N PRO A 67 -0.33 -6.56 25.62
CA PRO A 67 -0.97 -5.84 26.73
C PRO A 67 -0.94 -6.68 28.01
N ARG A 68 -0.73 -6.02 29.17
CA ARG A 68 -0.72 -6.66 30.49
C ARG A 68 -1.43 -5.76 31.48
N ASP A 69 -2.20 -6.36 32.38
CA ASP A 69 -2.85 -5.62 33.45
C ASP A 69 -1.82 -4.90 34.33
N GLY A 70 -2.10 -3.66 34.70
CA GLY A 70 -1.21 -2.79 35.47
C GLY A 70 0.00 -2.25 34.70
N LEU A 71 0.18 -2.57 33.40
CA LEU A 71 1.31 -2.06 32.63
C LEU A 71 1.19 -0.55 32.44
N SER A 72 2.23 0.19 32.85
CA SER A 72 2.35 1.63 32.72
C SER A 72 3.46 2.00 31.74
N ILE A 73 3.11 2.78 30.73
CA ILE A 73 4.02 3.20 29.66
C ILE A 73 3.94 4.71 29.41
N ARG A 74 5.06 5.26 28.95
CA ARG A 74 5.19 6.63 28.46
C ARG A 74 5.49 6.61 26.97
N THR A 75 4.78 7.42 26.19
CA THR A 75 4.91 7.45 24.73
C THR A 75 5.73 8.64 24.23
N ASN A 76 5.94 9.65 25.07
CA ASN A 76 6.58 10.91 24.69
C ASN A 76 7.64 11.41 25.70
N THR A 77 8.76 10.70 25.83
CA THR A 77 9.89 11.12 26.67
C THR A 77 11.02 11.71 25.81
N ALA A 78 11.88 12.54 26.40
CA ALA A 78 13.07 13.08 25.71
C ALA A 78 13.98 11.97 25.14
N ARG A 79 14.07 10.84 25.84
CA ARG A 79 14.83 9.68 25.39
C ARG A 79 14.20 9.03 24.15
N LEU A 80 12.87 8.85 24.13
CA LEU A 80 12.15 8.34 22.96
C LEU A 80 12.28 9.28 21.76
N LEU A 81 12.19 10.60 21.97
CA LEU A 81 12.40 11.60 20.91
C LEU A 81 13.79 11.47 20.27
N LYS A 82 14.85 11.31 21.08
CA LYS A 82 16.21 11.09 20.59
C LYS A 82 16.34 9.80 19.76
N HIS A 83 15.69 8.71 20.20
CA HIS A 83 15.69 7.45 19.45
C HIS A 83 14.99 7.57 18.10
N ARG A 84 13.77 8.14 18.08
CA ARG A 84 12.99 8.31 16.84
C ARG A 84 13.70 9.21 15.84
N ARG A 85 14.32 10.31 16.29
CA ARG A 85 15.14 11.18 15.43
C ARG A 85 16.33 10.44 14.83
N MET A 86 17.04 9.66 15.63
CA MET A 86 18.17 8.86 15.14
C MET A 86 17.73 7.82 14.10
N ILE A 87 16.63 7.10 14.35
CA ILE A 87 16.08 6.13 13.41
C ILE A 87 15.74 6.81 12.07
N LEU A 88 14.99 7.93 12.11
CA LEU A 88 14.63 8.66 10.90
C LEU A 88 15.86 9.14 10.13
N GLU A 89 16.88 9.61 10.84
CA GLU A 89 18.13 10.03 10.20
C GLU A 89 18.87 8.87 9.53
N LEU A 90 18.92 7.69 10.14
CA LEU A 90 19.51 6.49 9.54
C LEU A 90 18.71 5.99 8.33
N LEU A 91 17.37 6.08 8.38
CA LEU A 91 16.52 5.76 7.23
C LEU A 91 16.79 6.73 6.08
N LEU A 92 16.85 8.03 6.37
CA LEU A 92 17.13 9.06 5.36
C LEU A 92 18.55 8.97 4.79
N ALA A 93 19.52 8.51 5.58
CA ALA A 93 20.89 8.31 5.12
C ALA A 93 21.02 7.30 3.99
N SER A 94 20.07 6.36 3.90
CA SER A 94 20.04 5.29 2.90
C SER A 94 18.91 5.48 1.88
N HIS A 95 18.38 6.71 1.77
CA HIS A 95 17.20 7.05 0.98
C HIS A 95 17.47 8.23 0.05
N ASN A 96 17.10 8.09 -1.23
CA ASN A 96 17.13 9.20 -2.18
C ASN A 96 16.08 10.26 -1.80
N CYS A 97 16.53 11.37 -1.24
CA CYS A 97 15.69 12.46 -0.73
C CYS A 97 15.29 13.51 -1.79
N SER A 98 15.24 13.14 -3.07
CA SER A 98 14.76 14.00 -4.17
C SER A 98 13.23 14.18 -4.14
N CYS A 99 12.71 14.76 -3.06
CA CYS A 99 11.28 14.82 -2.77
C CYS A 99 10.49 15.70 -3.76
N THR A 100 11.11 16.70 -4.38
CA THR A 100 10.41 17.63 -5.30
C THR A 100 9.99 16.98 -6.61
N THR A 101 10.64 15.89 -7.00
CA THR A 101 10.34 15.12 -8.21
C THR A 101 9.77 13.73 -7.91
N CYS A 102 9.48 13.45 -6.64
CA CYS A 102 8.97 12.16 -6.18
C CYS A 102 7.45 12.07 -6.34
N GLU A 103 6.94 10.98 -6.92
CA GLU A 103 5.50 10.70 -7.07
C GLU A 103 4.72 10.67 -5.75
N LYS A 104 5.39 10.33 -4.64
CA LYS A 104 4.81 10.33 -3.28
C LYS A 104 5.00 11.64 -2.52
N SER A 105 5.48 12.70 -3.17
CA SER A 105 5.68 13.99 -2.50
C SER A 105 4.37 14.53 -1.93
N GLY A 106 4.37 14.96 -0.67
CA GLY A 106 3.17 15.43 0.04
C GLY A 106 2.35 14.32 0.70
N ASP A 107 2.45 13.07 0.25
CA ASP A 107 1.79 11.88 0.82
C ASP A 107 2.80 10.84 1.38
N CYS A 108 4.08 11.20 1.46
CA CYS A 108 5.13 10.30 1.93
C CYS A 108 5.20 10.29 3.47
N ARG A 109 4.93 9.13 4.09
CA ARG A 109 4.98 8.99 5.55
C ARG A 109 6.38 9.22 6.11
N LEU A 110 7.44 8.88 5.37
CA LEU A 110 8.82 9.16 5.79
C LEU A 110 9.07 10.66 5.83
N GLN A 111 8.61 11.39 4.80
CA GLN A 111 8.72 12.84 4.72
C GLN A 111 7.96 13.50 5.88
N GLU A 112 6.71 13.08 6.11
CA GLU A 112 5.86 13.59 7.21
C GLU A 112 6.53 13.40 8.57
N LEU A 113 7.00 12.19 8.88
CA LEU A 113 7.63 11.90 10.17
C LEU A 113 8.98 12.62 10.33
N ALA A 114 9.80 12.70 9.27
CA ALA A 114 11.04 13.47 9.31
C ALA A 114 10.79 14.95 9.67
N MET A 115 9.77 15.56 9.06
CA MET A 115 9.35 16.92 9.38
C MET A 115 8.82 17.05 10.81
N ARG A 116 7.90 16.16 11.22
CA ARG A 116 7.29 16.13 12.56
C ARG A 116 8.34 16.03 13.67
N PHE A 117 9.40 15.24 13.47
CA PHE A 117 10.49 15.07 14.44
C PHE A 117 11.63 16.08 14.28
N GLY A 118 11.54 17.01 13.32
CA GLY A 118 12.52 18.08 13.11
C GLY A 118 13.89 17.61 12.61
N VAL A 119 13.92 16.55 11.80
CA VAL A 119 15.13 16.11 11.11
C VAL A 119 15.35 17.01 9.90
N ARG A 120 16.36 17.88 9.98
CA ARG A 120 16.67 18.89 8.94
C ARG A 120 17.97 18.62 8.20
N ARG A 121 18.84 17.78 8.76
CA ARG A 121 20.14 17.41 8.22
C ARG A 121 20.36 15.94 8.52
N VAL A 122 20.97 15.25 7.56
CA VAL A 122 21.37 13.85 7.68
C VAL A 122 22.89 13.83 7.80
N ARG A 123 23.41 13.32 8.92
CA ARG A 123 24.85 13.30 9.23
C ARG A 123 25.60 12.15 8.58
N PHE A 124 24.86 11.15 8.08
CA PHE A 124 25.41 9.93 7.51
C PHE A 124 25.23 9.96 5.99
N GLY A 125 26.20 9.39 5.25
CA GLY A 125 26.12 9.24 3.80
C GLY A 125 25.81 7.80 3.41
N ASP A 126 25.32 7.62 2.18
CA ASP A 126 25.21 6.32 1.53
C ASP A 126 26.38 6.13 0.57
N SER A 127 27.07 5.01 0.66
CA SER A 127 28.12 4.61 -0.29
C SER A 127 27.71 3.41 -1.16
N ARG A 128 26.43 3.03 -1.17
CA ARG A 128 25.92 1.97 -2.05
C ARG A 128 25.93 2.46 -3.50
N GLU A 129 26.06 1.51 -4.41
CA GLU A 129 25.80 1.74 -5.83
C GLU A 129 24.36 2.19 -6.04
N GLU A 130 24.15 3.05 -7.04
CA GLU A 130 22.82 3.47 -7.42
C GLU A 130 21.97 2.27 -7.80
N SER A 131 20.79 2.19 -7.19
CA SER A 131 19.83 1.15 -7.52
C SER A 131 19.16 1.47 -8.84
N GLN A 132 19.00 0.44 -9.68
CA GLN A 132 18.27 0.58 -10.94
C GLN A 132 16.77 0.63 -10.69
N LEU A 133 16.10 1.49 -11.45
CA LEU A 133 14.65 1.59 -11.50
C LEU A 133 14.09 0.41 -12.31
N ASP A 134 13.00 -0.18 -11.83
CA ASP A 134 12.27 -1.24 -12.52
C ASP A 134 10.86 -0.74 -12.87
N ASP A 135 10.69 -0.37 -14.14
CA ASP A 135 9.43 0.06 -14.77
C ASP A 135 8.87 -1.00 -15.74
N SER A 136 9.33 -2.25 -15.61
CA SER A 136 8.95 -3.34 -16.51
C SER A 136 7.50 -3.80 -16.34
N SER A 137 6.89 -3.54 -15.18
CA SER A 137 5.50 -3.89 -14.90
C SER A 137 4.55 -2.81 -15.42
N PRO A 138 3.43 -3.20 -16.07
CA PRO A 138 2.44 -2.23 -16.56
C PRO A 138 1.67 -1.52 -15.44
N ALA A 139 1.73 -2.03 -14.21
CA ALA A 139 0.93 -1.52 -13.10
C ALA A 139 1.73 -0.71 -12.08
N VAL A 140 3.00 -1.05 -11.85
CA VAL A 140 3.82 -0.44 -10.79
C VAL A 140 5.24 -0.18 -11.24
N VAL A 141 5.85 0.87 -10.71
CA VAL A 141 7.26 1.21 -10.87
C VAL A 141 7.95 1.06 -9.52
N ARG A 142 9.14 0.46 -9.52
CA ARG A 142 9.96 0.26 -8.33
C ARG A 142 11.24 1.06 -8.40
N ASP A 143 11.47 1.85 -7.37
CA ASP A 143 12.69 2.62 -7.15
C ASP A 143 13.32 2.19 -5.81
N PRO A 144 14.25 1.22 -5.82
CA PRO A 144 14.85 0.71 -4.59
C PRO A 144 15.65 1.77 -3.82
N SER A 145 16.08 2.86 -4.47
CA SER A 145 16.79 3.96 -3.81
C SER A 145 15.93 4.71 -2.80
N LYS A 146 14.60 4.57 -2.88
CA LYS A 146 13.62 5.15 -1.95
C LYS A 146 13.13 4.13 -0.90
N CYS A 147 13.61 2.89 -0.91
CA CYS A 147 13.15 1.85 0.01
C CYS A 147 13.72 2.04 1.43
N ILE A 148 12.85 1.96 2.45
CA ILE A 148 13.25 1.98 3.87
C ILE A 148 13.22 0.60 4.55
N LEU A 149 13.12 -0.48 3.76
CA LEU A 149 13.09 -1.86 4.26
C LEU A 149 12.01 -2.12 5.33
N CYS A 150 10.84 -1.48 5.21
CA CYS A 150 9.73 -1.66 6.15
C CYS A 150 9.07 -3.05 6.05
N GLY A 151 9.20 -3.74 4.90
CA GLY A 151 8.68 -5.08 4.69
C GLY A 151 7.17 -5.18 4.42
N ASP A 152 6.42 -4.08 4.39
CA ASP A 152 4.96 -4.11 4.15
C ASP A 152 4.64 -4.69 2.77
N CYS A 153 5.41 -4.30 1.74
CA CYS A 153 5.25 -4.80 0.38
C CYS A 153 5.57 -6.30 0.23
N VAL A 154 6.56 -6.81 0.97
CA VAL A 154 6.94 -8.23 1.00
C VAL A 154 5.80 -9.04 1.63
N ARG A 155 5.32 -8.58 2.79
CA ARG A 155 4.26 -9.27 3.54
C ARG A 155 2.92 -9.24 2.81
N VAL A 156 2.48 -8.12 2.23
CA VAL A 156 1.22 -8.12 1.47
C VAL A 156 1.32 -9.04 0.24
N CYS A 157 2.50 -9.10 -0.41
CA CYS A 157 2.69 -9.95 -1.59
C CYS A 157 2.71 -11.44 -1.23
N GLY A 158 3.29 -11.81 -0.09
CA GLY A 158 3.37 -13.20 0.38
C GLY A 158 2.15 -13.67 1.18
N GLU A 159 1.73 -12.91 2.19
CA GLU A 159 0.69 -13.29 3.16
C GLU A 159 -0.73 -13.08 2.61
N THR A 160 -0.98 -11.93 1.97
CA THR A 160 -2.33 -11.57 1.51
C THR A 160 -2.59 -12.07 0.09
N ILE A 161 -1.66 -11.83 -0.82
CA ILE A 161 -1.81 -12.16 -2.25
C ILE A 161 -1.31 -13.58 -2.56
N GLY A 162 -0.40 -14.12 -1.76
CA GLY A 162 0.08 -15.50 -1.93
C GLY A 162 1.10 -15.71 -3.05
N MET A 163 1.60 -14.63 -3.67
CA MET A 163 2.52 -14.74 -4.82
C MET A 163 4.00 -14.68 -4.41
N GLY A 164 4.34 -13.96 -3.32
CA GLY A 164 5.71 -13.93 -2.79
C GLY A 164 6.79 -13.46 -3.79
N ILE A 165 6.45 -12.56 -4.72
CA ILE A 165 7.32 -12.15 -5.83
C ILE A 165 8.54 -11.37 -5.37
N ILE A 166 8.40 -10.58 -4.31
CA ILE A 166 9.45 -9.72 -3.76
C ILE A 166 9.74 -10.11 -2.32
N ASP A 167 11.02 -10.18 -1.97
CA ASP A 167 11.48 -10.51 -0.61
C ASP A 167 12.79 -9.76 -0.28
N PHE A 168 13.23 -9.87 0.96
CA PHE A 168 14.52 -9.39 1.42
C PHE A 168 15.65 -10.25 0.84
N ALA A 169 16.49 -9.64 0.02
CA ALA A 169 17.72 -10.21 -0.46
C ALA A 169 18.93 -9.57 0.25
N GLN A 170 20.05 -10.29 0.22
CA GLN A 170 21.32 -9.89 0.82
C GLN A 170 21.20 -9.67 2.34
N ARG A 171 22.21 -9.05 2.96
CA ARG A 171 22.30 -8.91 4.42
C ARG A 171 22.96 -7.60 4.84
N GLY A 172 22.64 -7.19 6.07
CA GLY A 172 23.23 -6.01 6.70
C GLY A 172 22.98 -4.74 5.89
N TYR A 173 24.04 -3.96 5.71
CA TYR A 173 24.01 -2.70 4.95
C TYR A 173 23.53 -2.86 3.50
N ASN A 174 23.77 -4.01 2.88
CA ASN A 174 23.42 -4.29 1.49
C ASN A 174 22.00 -4.88 1.31
N MET A 175 21.25 -5.04 2.40
CA MET A 175 19.90 -5.60 2.35
C MET A 175 18.99 -4.77 1.43
N ARG A 176 18.25 -5.46 0.58
CA ARG A 176 17.34 -4.85 -0.42
C ARG A 176 16.08 -5.68 -0.57
N VAL A 177 14.97 -5.04 -0.93
CA VAL A 177 13.77 -5.77 -1.36
C VAL A 177 13.88 -5.98 -2.87
N SER A 178 13.95 -7.22 -3.33
CA SER A 178 14.10 -7.57 -4.75
C SER A 178 13.35 -8.86 -5.08
N PRO A 179 13.03 -9.11 -6.36
CA PRO A 179 12.60 -10.42 -6.79
C PRO A 179 13.77 -11.41 -6.76
N ALA A 180 13.45 -12.70 -6.91
CA ALA A 180 14.47 -13.74 -7.01
C ALA A 180 15.46 -13.44 -8.15
N PHE A 181 16.76 -13.66 -7.87
CA PHE A 181 17.86 -13.43 -8.81
C PHE A 181 17.94 -12.01 -9.38
N ASN A 182 17.39 -11.01 -8.68
CA ASN A 182 17.38 -9.60 -9.10
C ASN A 182 16.76 -9.38 -10.49
N ARG A 183 15.81 -10.25 -10.87
CA ARG A 183 14.99 -10.08 -12.08
C ARG A 183 14.11 -8.84 -11.97
N THR A 184 13.71 -8.31 -13.11
CA THR A 184 12.65 -7.29 -13.21
C THR A 184 11.28 -7.92 -12.94
N LEU A 185 10.28 -7.13 -12.56
CA LEU A 185 8.94 -7.67 -12.29
C LEU A 185 8.32 -8.40 -13.49
N SER A 186 8.58 -7.97 -14.73
CA SER A 186 8.04 -8.61 -15.94
C SER A 186 8.63 -10.01 -16.20
N GLU A 187 9.83 -10.28 -15.70
CA GLU A 187 10.52 -11.59 -15.80
C GLU A 187 10.13 -12.56 -14.68
N THR A 188 9.16 -12.19 -13.85
CA THR A 188 8.63 -12.99 -12.75
C THR A 188 7.17 -13.31 -12.95
N HIS A 189 6.62 -14.13 -12.05
CA HIS A 189 5.19 -14.45 -12.05
C HIS A 189 4.33 -13.32 -11.44
N CYS A 190 4.81 -12.07 -11.44
CA CYS A 190 4.06 -10.95 -10.91
C CYS A 190 2.73 -10.77 -11.66
N ILE A 191 1.62 -10.90 -10.94
CA ILE A 191 0.27 -10.70 -11.48
C ILE A 191 -0.14 -9.23 -11.63
N SER A 192 0.77 -8.29 -11.32
CA SER A 192 0.57 -6.84 -11.49
C SER A 192 -0.64 -6.26 -10.73
N CYS A 193 -1.00 -6.82 -9.56
CA CYS A 193 -2.15 -6.38 -8.76
C CYS A 193 -1.97 -5.04 -8.02
N GLY A 194 -0.74 -4.51 -7.96
CA GLY A 194 -0.45 -3.20 -7.38
C GLY A 194 -0.49 -3.10 -5.85
N GLN A 195 -0.84 -4.17 -5.12
CA GLN A 195 -0.99 -4.14 -3.66
C GLN A 195 0.28 -3.73 -2.90
N CYS A 196 1.46 -4.08 -3.44
CA CYS A 196 2.74 -3.63 -2.90
C CYS A 196 2.95 -2.11 -2.98
N SER A 197 2.36 -1.42 -3.97
CA SER A 197 2.39 0.03 -4.08
C SER A 197 1.41 0.70 -3.10
N ALA A 198 0.25 0.08 -2.88
CA ALA A 198 -0.78 0.60 -1.98
C ALA A 198 -0.30 0.68 -0.52
N VAL A 199 0.48 -0.31 -0.08
CA VAL A 199 1.03 -0.35 1.29
C VAL A 199 2.38 0.34 1.44
N CYS A 200 3.00 0.83 0.35
CA CYS A 200 4.34 1.41 0.44
C CYS A 200 4.29 2.81 1.10
N PRO A 201 4.97 3.04 2.24
CA PRO A 201 4.93 4.32 2.95
C PRO A 201 5.81 5.41 2.31
N THR A 202 6.46 5.11 1.19
CA THR A 202 7.46 5.96 0.52
C THR A 202 7.30 5.84 -1.00
N GLY A 203 8.09 6.59 -1.77
CA GLY A 203 8.11 6.48 -3.23
C GLY A 203 8.84 5.25 -3.79
N ALA A 204 9.10 4.21 -2.99
CA ALA A 204 9.87 3.04 -3.43
C ALA A 204 9.09 2.11 -4.37
N ILE A 205 7.77 2.05 -4.23
CA ILE A 205 6.87 1.33 -5.15
C ILE A 205 5.68 2.24 -5.39
N THR A 206 5.46 2.62 -6.64
CA THR A 206 4.41 3.57 -7.05
C THR A 206 3.61 2.98 -8.20
N VAL A 207 2.40 3.50 -8.44
CA VAL A 207 1.61 3.12 -9.61
C VAL A 207 2.29 3.64 -10.87
N TYR A 208 2.22 2.90 -11.96
CA TYR A 208 2.77 3.34 -13.24
C TYR A 208 2.08 4.64 -13.69
N ASN A 209 2.85 5.74 -13.76
CA ASN A 209 2.31 7.06 -14.02
C ASN A 209 1.91 7.22 -15.51
N GLN A 210 0.62 7.49 -15.75
CA GLN A 210 0.09 7.78 -17.09
C GLN A 210 -0.40 9.24 -17.26
N ILE A 211 -0.20 10.11 -16.26
CA ILE A 211 -0.68 11.50 -16.24
C ILE A 211 -0.18 12.27 -17.47
N GLY A 212 1.11 12.15 -17.81
CA GLY A 212 1.66 12.83 -18.98
C GLY A 212 1.06 12.36 -20.30
N LYS A 213 0.70 11.08 -20.43
CA LYS A 213 0.01 10.54 -21.63
C LYS A 213 -1.42 11.09 -21.69
N ALA A 214 -2.12 11.13 -20.56
CA ALA A 214 -3.48 11.68 -20.47
C ALA A 214 -3.54 13.16 -20.86
N TRP A 215 -2.66 14.02 -20.33
CA TRP A 215 -2.62 15.44 -20.69
C TRP A 215 -2.35 15.67 -22.18
N ARG A 216 -1.44 14.89 -22.78
CA ARG A 216 -1.19 14.98 -24.23
C ARG A 216 -2.42 14.62 -25.05
N ALA A 217 -3.18 13.60 -24.64
CA ALA A 217 -4.40 13.21 -25.33
C ALA A 217 -5.50 14.27 -25.18
N ILE A 218 -5.68 14.82 -23.97
CA ILE A 218 -6.69 15.87 -23.68
C ILE A 218 -6.44 17.15 -24.47
N HIS A 219 -5.17 17.50 -24.71
CA HIS A 219 -4.80 18.71 -25.44
C HIS A 219 -4.52 18.50 -26.94
N ASP A 220 -4.70 17.29 -27.47
CA ASP A 220 -4.56 17.03 -28.90
C ASP A 220 -5.92 17.24 -29.60
N PRO A 221 -6.08 18.27 -30.45
CA PRO A 221 -7.34 18.54 -31.13
C PRO A 221 -7.76 17.44 -32.14
N LYS A 222 -6.87 16.49 -32.45
CA LYS A 222 -7.16 15.36 -33.33
C LYS A 222 -7.65 14.12 -32.57
N VAL A 223 -7.61 14.14 -31.24
CA VAL A 223 -7.99 13.01 -30.39
C VAL A 223 -9.31 13.34 -29.71
N ARG A 224 -10.30 12.45 -29.86
CA ARG A 224 -11.52 12.47 -29.05
C ARG A 224 -11.25 11.69 -27.77
N THR A 225 -11.26 12.37 -26.62
CA THR A 225 -10.92 11.78 -25.31
C THR A 225 -12.11 11.17 -24.60
N VAL A 226 -12.08 9.86 -24.40
CA VAL A 226 -13.11 9.14 -23.65
C VAL A 226 -12.53 8.67 -22.31
N VAL A 227 -13.17 9.07 -21.21
CA VAL A 227 -12.84 8.59 -19.86
C VAL A 227 -13.96 7.70 -19.34
N GLN A 228 -13.60 6.53 -18.81
CA GLN A 228 -14.51 5.63 -18.12
C GLN A 228 -14.16 5.59 -16.63
N ILE A 229 -15.15 5.81 -15.76
CA ILE A 229 -14.95 5.86 -14.31
C ILE A 229 -15.31 4.49 -13.70
N ALA A 230 -14.32 3.81 -13.13
CA ALA A 230 -14.54 2.54 -12.45
C ALA A 230 -15.41 2.70 -11.18
N PRO A 231 -16.16 1.67 -10.75
CA PRO A 231 -17.13 1.80 -9.66
C PRO A 231 -16.55 2.33 -8.35
N ALA A 232 -15.39 1.82 -7.92
CA ALA A 232 -14.75 2.19 -6.66
C ALA A 232 -14.20 3.63 -6.65
N VAL A 233 -13.89 4.21 -7.82
CA VAL A 233 -13.28 5.55 -7.91
C VAL A 233 -14.21 6.61 -7.31
N ARG A 234 -15.52 6.50 -7.57
CA ARG A 234 -16.51 7.51 -7.14
C ARG A 234 -16.67 7.64 -5.63
N VAL A 235 -16.26 6.63 -4.86
CA VAL A 235 -16.37 6.62 -3.39
C VAL A 235 -15.02 6.79 -2.69
N ALA A 236 -13.91 6.62 -3.42
CA ALA A 236 -12.56 6.69 -2.86
C ALA A 236 -11.88 8.04 -3.16
N VAL A 237 -12.09 8.62 -4.35
CA VAL A 237 -11.33 9.81 -4.78
C VAL A 237 -11.58 11.03 -3.89
N GLY A 238 -12.76 11.12 -3.26
CA GLY A 238 -13.11 12.21 -2.36
C GLY A 238 -12.20 12.32 -1.13
N GLU A 239 -11.62 11.21 -0.66
CA GLU A 239 -10.73 11.19 0.51
C GLU A 239 -9.48 12.05 0.29
N ALA A 240 -8.95 12.07 -0.94
CA ALA A 240 -7.80 12.90 -1.32
C ALA A 240 -8.12 14.42 -1.27
N PHE A 241 -9.41 14.78 -1.26
CA PHE A 241 -9.90 16.16 -1.15
C PHE A 241 -10.48 16.46 0.25
N GLY A 242 -10.21 15.61 1.24
CA GLY A 242 -10.63 15.80 2.63
C GLY A 242 -12.08 15.44 2.92
N LEU A 243 -12.76 14.75 1.99
CA LEU A 243 -14.11 14.22 2.24
C LEU A 243 -14.04 12.91 3.04
N PRO A 244 -15.05 12.60 3.86
CA PRO A 244 -15.12 11.32 4.55
C PRO A 244 -15.11 10.12 3.59
N ALA A 245 -14.52 9.01 4.03
CA ALA A 245 -14.49 7.76 3.28
C ALA A 245 -15.91 7.27 2.92
N GLY A 246 -16.08 6.79 1.69
CA GLY A 246 -17.36 6.25 1.20
C GLY A 246 -18.35 7.28 0.67
N VAL A 247 -18.04 8.58 0.71
CA VAL A 247 -18.87 9.61 0.10
C VAL A 247 -18.82 9.49 -1.42
N ASN A 248 -19.98 9.36 -2.06
CA ASN A 248 -20.08 9.34 -3.51
C ASN A 248 -19.89 10.75 -4.08
N VAL A 249 -18.86 10.91 -4.90
CA VAL A 249 -18.45 12.20 -5.51
C VAL A 249 -18.47 12.18 -7.04
N LEU A 250 -19.33 11.33 -7.63
CA LEU A 250 -19.40 11.17 -9.07
C LEU A 250 -19.65 12.50 -9.81
N ASP A 251 -20.60 13.31 -9.33
CA ASP A 251 -20.96 14.58 -9.99
C ASP A 251 -19.79 15.57 -10.00
N GLN A 252 -19.06 15.66 -8.89
CA GLN A 252 -17.86 16.48 -8.78
C GLN A 252 -16.75 15.97 -9.71
N LEU A 253 -16.56 14.64 -9.78
CA LEU A 253 -15.54 14.03 -10.64
C LEU A 253 -15.84 14.26 -12.12
N VAL A 254 -17.09 14.06 -12.55
CA VAL A 254 -17.53 14.32 -13.92
C VAL A 254 -17.33 15.80 -14.27
N THR A 255 -17.72 16.70 -13.37
CA THR A 255 -17.54 18.15 -13.55
C THR A 255 -16.07 18.52 -13.68
N ALA A 256 -15.20 17.97 -12.83
CA ALA A 256 -13.76 18.21 -12.88
C ALA A 256 -13.14 17.73 -14.19
N LEU A 257 -13.48 16.52 -14.65
CA LEU A 257 -13.00 15.98 -15.93
C LEU A 257 -13.46 16.83 -17.12
N LYS A 258 -14.69 17.36 -17.09
CA LYS A 258 -15.16 18.33 -18.10
C LYS A 258 -14.34 19.61 -18.10
N TYR A 259 -14.06 20.18 -16.92
CA TYR A 259 -13.18 21.37 -16.83
C TYR A 259 -11.75 21.10 -17.28
N MET A 260 -11.26 19.86 -17.14
CA MET A 260 -9.94 19.48 -17.65
C MET A 260 -9.88 19.39 -19.18
N GLY A 261 -11.03 19.33 -19.87
CA GLY A 261 -11.11 19.24 -21.33
C GLY A 261 -11.48 17.86 -21.86
N VAL A 262 -11.97 16.94 -21.02
CA VAL A 262 -12.41 15.61 -21.47
C VAL A 262 -13.68 15.71 -22.29
N ASP A 263 -13.62 15.13 -23.48
CA ASP A 263 -14.66 15.13 -24.49
C ASP A 263 -15.91 14.33 -24.07
N GLU A 264 -15.72 13.09 -23.62
CA GLU A 264 -16.79 12.17 -23.20
C GLU A 264 -16.43 11.44 -21.92
N ILE A 265 -17.41 11.33 -21.02
CA ILE A 265 -17.24 10.70 -19.73
C ILE A 265 -18.34 9.67 -19.60
N TYR A 266 -17.96 8.41 -19.43
CA TYR A 266 -18.87 7.29 -19.22
C TYR A 266 -18.58 6.61 -17.89
N ASP A 267 -19.55 5.80 -17.49
CA ASP A 267 -19.46 5.00 -16.28
C ASP A 267 -19.14 3.56 -16.65
N THR A 268 -18.11 2.98 -16.02
CA THR A 268 -17.78 1.56 -16.22
C THR A 268 -18.90 0.64 -15.70
N THR A 269 -19.81 1.11 -14.83
CA THR A 269 -20.97 0.30 -14.39
C THR A 269 -21.85 -0.11 -15.56
N PHE A 270 -21.98 0.74 -16.59
CA PHE A 270 -22.72 0.37 -17.81
C PHE A 270 -22.10 -0.84 -18.49
N ALA A 271 -20.78 -0.87 -18.66
CA ALA A 271 -20.08 -2.03 -19.21
C ALA A 271 -20.19 -3.25 -18.28
N ALA A 272 -20.16 -3.05 -16.96
CA ALA A 272 -20.34 -4.12 -15.99
C ALA A 272 -21.75 -4.77 -16.07
N ASP A 273 -22.78 -4.00 -16.42
CA ASP A 273 -24.12 -4.54 -16.68
C ASP A 273 -24.10 -5.49 -17.90
N PHE A 274 -23.43 -5.12 -19.00
CA PHE A 274 -23.24 -6.02 -20.14
C PHE A 274 -22.44 -7.26 -19.75
N THR A 275 -21.35 -7.11 -19.00
CA THR A 275 -20.59 -8.25 -18.49
C THR A 275 -21.50 -9.19 -17.70
N THR A 276 -22.37 -8.66 -16.84
CA THR A 276 -23.31 -9.49 -16.08
C THR A 276 -24.28 -10.25 -16.97
N ILE A 277 -24.83 -9.61 -18.01
CA ILE A 277 -25.75 -10.25 -18.97
C ILE A 277 -25.04 -11.38 -19.71
N GLU A 278 -23.86 -11.11 -20.27
CA GLU A 278 -23.10 -12.08 -21.06
C GLU A 278 -22.56 -13.23 -20.21
N GLU A 279 -21.97 -12.95 -19.03
CA GLU A 279 -21.52 -14.00 -18.10
C GLU A 279 -22.70 -14.86 -17.62
N SER A 280 -23.87 -14.26 -17.37
CA SER A 280 -25.07 -15.01 -16.98
C SER A 280 -25.56 -15.92 -18.10
N GLN A 281 -25.60 -15.43 -19.34
CA GLN A 281 -25.99 -16.22 -20.49
C GLN A 281 -25.01 -17.38 -20.73
N GLU A 282 -23.71 -17.12 -20.63
CA GLU A 282 -22.69 -18.16 -20.72
C GLU A 282 -22.86 -19.22 -19.63
N PHE A 283 -23.11 -18.80 -18.39
CA PHE A 283 -23.35 -19.72 -17.28
C PHE A 283 -24.56 -20.63 -17.54
N LEU A 284 -25.68 -20.07 -18.01
CA LEU A 284 -26.88 -20.85 -18.36
C LEU A 284 -26.58 -21.87 -19.45
N THR A 285 -25.85 -21.48 -20.50
CA THR A 285 -25.43 -22.40 -21.56
C THR A 285 -24.52 -23.52 -21.02
N ARG A 286 -23.58 -23.22 -20.11
CA ARG A 286 -22.76 -24.27 -19.46
C ARG A 286 -23.62 -25.21 -18.60
N LEU A 287 -24.64 -24.68 -17.93
CA LEU A 287 -25.58 -25.47 -17.12
C LEU A 287 -26.41 -26.43 -17.95
N GLU A 288 -26.98 -25.97 -19.06
CA GLU A 288 -27.73 -26.81 -19.99
C GLU A 288 -26.86 -27.93 -20.59
N ASN A 289 -25.59 -27.65 -20.89
CA ASN A 289 -24.64 -28.60 -21.46
C ASN A 289 -23.94 -29.51 -20.43
N GLY A 290 -24.22 -29.34 -19.13
CA GLY A 290 -23.59 -30.13 -18.06
C GLY A 290 -22.13 -29.77 -17.74
N GLY A 291 -21.64 -28.60 -18.17
CA GLY A 291 -20.31 -28.08 -17.90
C GLY A 291 -19.70 -27.29 -19.06
N PRO A 292 -18.42 -26.87 -18.93
CA PRO A 292 -17.48 -27.18 -17.85
C PRO A 292 -17.72 -26.36 -16.57
N PHE A 293 -17.57 -27.00 -15.42
CA PHE A 293 -17.70 -26.38 -14.09
C PHE A 293 -16.44 -26.54 -13.21
N PRO A 294 -16.16 -25.58 -12.31
CA PRO A 294 -16.88 -24.32 -12.09
C PRO A 294 -16.67 -23.31 -13.23
N MET A 295 -17.51 -22.26 -13.31
CA MET A 295 -17.24 -21.09 -14.14
C MET A 295 -16.62 -20.00 -13.26
N PHE A 296 -15.48 -19.47 -13.66
CA PHE A 296 -14.82 -18.34 -12.98
C PHE A 296 -15.08 -17.05 -13.76
N THR A 297 -15.10 -15.91 -13.07
CA THR A 297 -15.15 -14.60 -13.73
C THR A 297 -13.81 -14.28 -14.42
N SER A 298 -13.84 -13.37 -15.39
CA SER A 298 -12.67 -12.96 -16.19
C SER A 298 -12.32 -11.47 -16.05
N CYS A 299 -13.14 -10.67 -15.38
CA CYS A 299 -13.02 -9.21 -15.34
C CYS A 299 -11.82 -8.65 -14.55
N CYS A 300 -11.20 -9.44 -13.66
CA CYS A 300 -10.02 -9.02 -12.90
C CYS A 300 -8.73 -9.43 -13.65
N PRO A 301 -7.93 -8.49 -14.17
CA PRO A 301 -6.74 -8.82 -14.95
C PRO A 301 -5.67 -9.55 -14.12
N ALA A 302 -5.55 -9.22 -12.82
CA ALA A 302 -4.62 -9.92 -11.93
C ALA A 302 -5.02 -11.39 -11.70
N TRP A 303 -6.32 -11.67 -11.66
CA TRP A 303 -6.85 -13.04 -11.55
C TRP A 303 -6.60 -13.83 -12.83
N VAL A 304 -6.86 -13.24 -14.00
CA VAL A 304 -6.56 -13.87 -15.28
C VAL A 304 -5.07 -14.19 -15.39
N LYS A 305 -4.20 -13.21 -15.07
CA LYS A 305 -2.75 -13.40 -15.08
C LYS A 305 -2.27 -14.45 -14.06
N TYR A 306 -2.93 -14.55 -12.91
CA TYR A 306 -2.68 -15.64 -11.95
C TYR A 306 -2.98 -17.01 -12.56
N LEU A 307 -4.13 -17.16 -13.24
CA LEU A 307 -4.47 -18.42 -13.90
C LEU A 307 -3.50 -18.74 -15.04
N GLU A 308 -3.09 -17.76 -15.83
CA GLU A 308 -2.11 -17.96 -16.91
C GLU A 308 -0.77 -18.49 -16.41
N LEU A 309 -0.28 -17.97 -15.29
CA LEU A 309 1.06 -18.24 -14.78
C LEU A 309 1.11 -19.41 -13.79
N GLU A 310 0.13 -19.51 -12.88
CA GLU A 310 0.16 -20.46 -11.76
C GLU A 310 -0.79 -21.64 -11.95
N ASN A 311 -1.94 -21.44 -12.62
CA ASN A 311 -2.98 -22.46 -12.72
C ASN A 311 -3.63 -22.56 -14.11
N PRO A 312 -2.85 -22.80 -15.18
CA PRO A 312 -3.34 -22.72 -16.56
C PRO A 312 -4.44 -23.74 -16.87
N LYS A 313 -4.54 -24.82 -16.08
CA LYS A 313 -5.62 -25.83 -16.17
C LYS A 313 -7.03 -25.24 -16.02
N TYR A 314 -7.18 -24.10 -15.34
CA TYR A 314 -8.48 -23.41 -15.16
C TYR A 314 -8.76 -22.33 -16.21
N LEU A 315 -7.87 -22.10 -17.19
CA LEU A 315 -8.13 -21.09 -18.24
C LEU A 315 -9.37 -21.43 -19.08
N LYS A 316 -9.69 -22.71 -19.27
CA LYS A 316 -10.93 -23.14 -19.94
C LYS A 316 -12.20 -22.93 -19.10
N HIS A 317 -12.03 -22.58 -17.82
CA HIS A 317 -13.12 -22.39 -16.86
C HIS A 317 -13.49 -20.91 -16.66
N ILE A 318 -12.64 -19.96 -17.08
CA ILE A 318 -12.99 -18.53 -17.01
C ILE A 318 -14.09 -18.20 -18.03
N SER A 319 -14.90 -17.19 -17.74
CA SER A 319 -15.85 -16.65 -18.70
C SER A 319 -15.11 -16.09 -19.92
N THR A 320 -15.74 -16.26 -21.08
CA THR A 320 -15.30 -15.66 -22.33
C THR A 320 -15.64 -14.18 -22.45
N CYS A 321 -16.46 -13.65 -21.54
CA CYS A 321 -16.81 -12.25 -21.46
C CYS A 321 -15.57 -11.37 -21.17
N LYS A 322 -15.59 -10.14 -21.68
CA LYS A 322 -14.51 -9.16 -21.54
C LYS A 322 -14.92 -8.00 -20.64
#